data_AF-A0A917QJB4-F1
#
_entry.id   AF-A0A917QJB4-F1
#
_cell.length_a   1.000
_cell.length_b   1.000
_cell.length_c   1.000
_cell.angle_alpha   90.00
_cell.angle_beta   90.00
_cell.angle_gamma   90.00
#
_symmetry.space_group_name_H-M   'P 1'
#
loop_
_entity.id
_entity.type
_entity.pdbx_description
1 polymer ?
#
loop_
_entity_poly.entity_id
_entity_poly.type
_entity_poly.pdbx_seq_one_letter_code
_entity_poly.pdbx_strand_id
1 'polypeptide(L)'
;MASRDEIQEALEIVAYAVEVHGEAYAPLLERLERDLRAATEISPARAKARQILSSAHTRSGGFKTMRSRIAALCASDGPCP
;
A
#
# COMPACT_ATOMS: atom_id res chain seq x y z
N MET A 1 11.12 2.01 12.30
CA MET A 1 11.21 1.90 10.84
C MET A 1 10.70 3.22 10.29
N ALA A 2 11.48 3.88 9.43
CA ALA A 2 11.08 5.15 8.82
C ALA A 2 9.84 4.95 7.93
N SER A 3 8.97 5.95 7.88
CA SER A 3 7.84 6.01 6.96
C SER A 3 8.33 6.09 5.52
N ARG A 4 7.51 5.66 4.56
CA ARG A 4 7.83 5.75 3.13
C ARG A 4 8.20 7.17 2.72
N ASP A 5 7.48 8.17 3.24
CA ASP A 5 7.72 9.58 2.91
C ASP A 5 9.08 10.05 3.45
N GLU A 6 9.49 9.58 4.62
CA GLU A 6 10.82 9.87 5.20
C GLU A 6 11.94 9.22 4.38
N ILE A 7 11.71 8.01 3.83
CA ILE A 7 12.68 7.34 2.94
C ILE A 7 12.79 8.10 1.60
N GLN A 8 11.67 8.59 1.08
CA GLN A 8 11.64 9.38 -0.16
C GLN A 8 12.39 10.70 0.00
N GLU A 9 12.16 11.43 1.10
CA GLU A 9 12.86 12.69 1.40
C GLU A 9 14.38 12.46 1.58
N ALA A 10 14.76 11.39 2.28
CA ALA A 10 16.16 11.01 2.41
C ALA A 10 16.81 10.68 1.06
N LEU A 11 16.06 10.05 0.15
CA LEU A 11 16.55 9.70 -1.19
C LEU A 11 16.84 10.95 -2.04
N GLU A 12 15.99 11.97 -1.95
CA GLU A 12 16.17 13.25 -2.65
C GLU A 12 17.43 13.99 -2.14
N ILE A 13 17.64 14.00 -0.82
CA ILE A 13 18.84 14.62 -0.22
C ILE A 13 20.11 13.90 -0.66
N VAL A 14 20.11 12.56 -0.67
CA VAL A 14 21.28 11.78 -1.07
C VAL A 14 21.54 11.86 -2.57
N ALA A 15 20.49 11.92 -3.41
CA ALA A 15 20.63 12.16 -4.85
C ALA A 15 21.31 13.51 -5.12
N TYR A 16 20.89 14.57 -4.40
CA TYR A 16 21.55 15.86 -4.47
C TYR A 16 23.03 15.79 -4.03
N ALA A 17 23.33 15.05 -2.95
CA ALA A 17 24.70 14.87 -2.48
C ALA A 17 25.58 14.14 -3.51
N VAL A 18 25.05 13.16 -4.24
CA VAL A 18 25.76 12.48 -5.35
C VAL A 18 26.05 13.44 -6.50
N GLU A 19 25.07 14.26 -6.89
CA GLU A 19 25.27 15.27 -7.95
C GLU A 19 26.35 16.29 -7.58
N VAL A 20 26.41 16.72 -6.32
CA VAL A 20 27.34 17.78 -5.87
C VAL A 20 28.73 17.24 -5.53
N HIS A 21 28.81 16.07 -4.91
CA HIS A 21 30.05 15.53 -4.35
C HIS A 21 30.56 14.27 -5.05
N GLY A 22 29.85 13.81 -6.08
CA GLY A 22 30.19 12.63 -6.86
C GLY A 22 29.87 11.32 -6.13
N GLU A 23 30.48 10.24 -6.61
CA GLU A 23 30.10 8.86 -6.25
C GLU A 23 30.35 8.46 -4.80
N ALA A 24 30.94 9.33 -3.97
CA ALA A 24 31.13 9.07 -2.55
C ALA A 24 29.81 8.71 -1.82
N TYR A 25 28.68 9.21 -2.32
CA TYR A 25 27.34 8.96 -1.75
C TYR A 25 26.52 7.91 -2.54
N ALA A 26 27.04 7.38 -3.64
CA ALA A 26 26.34 6.39 -4.45
C ALA A 26 25.91 5.13 -3.65
N PRO A 27 26.75 4.58 -2.73
CA PRO A 27 26.33 3.43 -1.93
C PRO A 27 25.15 3.72 -0.99
N LEU A 28 25.01 4.97 -0.54
CA LEU A 28 23.88 5.41 0.30
C LEU A 28 22.61 5.54 -0.55
N LEU A 29 22.73 6.06 -1.77
CA LEU A 29 21.62 6.17 -2.71
C LEU A 29 21.04 4.79 -3.04
N GLU A 30 21.90 3.84 -3.42
CA GLU A 30 21.50 2.46 -3.75
C GLU A 30 20.83 1.73 -2.59
N ARG A 31 21.27 2.01 -1.35
CA ARG A 31 20.67 1.44 -0.14
C ARG A 31 19.27 1.99 0.08
N LEU A 32 19.08 3.30 0.01
CA LEU A 32 17.77 3.94 0.20
C LEU A 32 16.77 3.51 -0.89
N GLU A 33 17.21 3.35 -2.13
CA GLU A 33 16.34 2.81 -3.19
C GLU A 33 15.87 1.37 -2.90
N ARG A 34 16.73 0.53 -2.31
CA ARG A 34 16.37 -0.82 -1.90
C ARG A 34 15.36 -0.80 -0.75
N ASP A 35 15.57 0.07 0.24
CA ASP A 35 14.66 0.23 1.37
C ASP A 35 13.28 0.76 0.91
N LEU A 36 13.26 1.70 -0.04
CA LEU A 36 12.02 2.22 -0.64
C LEU A 36 11.28 1.14 -1.45
N ARG A 37 12.01 0.33 -2.23
CA ARG A 37 11.45 -0.82 -2.95
C ARG A 37 10.87 -1.84 -1.99
N ALA A 38 11.59 -2.20 -0.93
CA ALA A 38 11.11 -3.14 0.08
C ALA A 38 9.86 -2.62 0.82
N ALA A 39 9.81 -1.31 1.11
CA ALA A 39 8.63 -0.68 1.70
C ALA A 39 7.43 -0.64 0.74
N THR A 40 7.68 -0.54 -0.57
CA THR A 40 6.64 -0.49 -1.62
C THR A 40 6.16 -1.88 -2.02
N GLU A 41 7.02 -2.90 -1.96
CA GLU A 41 6.72 -4.29 -2.28
C GLU A 41 5.83 -4.99 -1.23
N ILE A 42 5.40 -4.28 -0.18
CA ILE A 42 4.32 -4.69 0.73
C ILE A 42 2.98 -4.65 -0.03
N SER A 43 2.83 -5.65 -0.91
CA SER A 43 1.73 -6.06 -1.77
C SER A 43 0.88 -4.95 -2.42
N PRO A 44 0.98 -4.76 -3.76
CA PRO A 44 0.12 -3.82 -4.48
C PRO A 44 -1.36 -4.18 -4.36
N ALA A 45 -1.69 -5.46 -4.16
CA ALA A 45 -3.05 -5.91 -3.88
C ALA A 45 -3.55 -5.43 -2.50
N ARG A 46 -2.70 -5.46 -1.47
CA ARG A 46 -3.05 -4.99 -0.12
C ARG A 46 -3.14 -3.47 -0.06
N ALA A 47 -2.26 -2.75 -0.76
CA ALA A 47 -2.33 -1.31 -0.92
C ALA A 47 -3.58 -0.87 -1.69
N LYS A 48 -3.89 -1.53 -2.83
CA LYS A 48 -5.14 -1.32 -3.58
C LYS A 48 -6.38 -1.65 -2.75
N ALA A 49 -6.39 -2.76 -2.03
CA ALA A 49 -7.50 -3.11 -1.14
C ALA A 49 -7.70 -2.07 -0.04
N ARG A 50 -6.62 -1.56 0.57
CA ARG A 50 -6.68 -0.50 1.57
C ARG A 50 -7.20 0.81 0.98
N GLN A 51 -6.80 1.18 -0.24
CA GLN A 51 -7.31 2.36 -0.95
C GLN A 51 -8.81 2.23 -1.28
N ILE A 52 -9.24 1.07 -1.78
CA ILE A 52 -10.64 0.75 -2.09
C ILE A 52 -11.49 0.80 -0.81
N LEU A 53 -11.00 0.24 0.30
CA LEU A 53 -11.68 0.32 1.58
C LEU A 53 -11.73 1.77 2.07
N SER A 54 -10.62 2.50 2.07
CA SER A 54 -10.58 3.87 2.59
C SER A 54 -11.50 4.82 1.82
N SER A 55 -11.60 4.68 0.49
CA SER A 55 -12.50 5.47 -0.36
C SER A 55 -13.97 5.09 -0.19
N ALA A 56 -14.27 3.82 0.13
CA ALA A 56 -15.62 3.37 0.46
C ALA A 56 -16.12 3.89 1.83
N HIS A 57 -15.23 4.18 2.77
CA HIS A 57 -15.61 4.68 4.11
C HIS A 57 -15.72 6.21 4.18
N THR A 58 -15.11 6.97 3.26
CA THR A 58 -15.19 8.44 3.24
C THR A 58 -16.40 8.98 2.47
N ARG A 59 -17.04 8.16 1.62
CA ARG A 59 -18.21 8.59 0.82
C ARG A 59 -19.48 7.88 1.29
N SER A 60 -20.19 8.53 2.22
CA SER A 60 -21.59 8.26 2.57
C SER A 60 -21.88 6.95 3.32
N GLY A 61 -22.58 7.09 4.45
CA GLY A 61 -23.00 5.97 5.29
C GLY A 61 -23.83 4.92 4.54
N GLY A 62 -23.64 3.65 4.93
CA GLY A 62 -24.46 2.57 4.39
C GLY A 62 -23.88 1.16 4.49
N PHE A 63 -23.07 0.82 5.50
CA PHE A 63 -22.55 -0.54 5.73
C PHE A 63 -23.62 -1.60 6.07
N LYS A 64 -24.91 -1.33 5.81
CA LYS A 64 -26.01 -2.26 6.08
C LYS A 64 -26.28 -3.26 4.94
N THR A 65 -25.71 -3.11 3.75
CA THR A 65 -26.12 -3.92 2.58
C THR A 65 -25.15 -5.03 2.15
N MET A 66 -23.88 -5.04 2.60
CA MET A 66 -22.95 -6.13 2.21
C MET A 66 -23.14 -7.43 3.01
N ARG A 67 -23.68 -7.37 4.23
CA ARG A 67 -23.92 -8.58 5.04
C ARG A 67 -25.10 -9.43 4.54
N SER A 68 -25.99 -8.86 3.72
CA SER A 68 -27.17 -9.58 3.20
C SER A 68 -26.91 -10.38 1.92
N ARG A 69 -25.83 -10.11 1.18
CA ARG A 69 -25.56 -10.82 -0.10
C ARG A 69 -24.82 -12.15 0.08
N ILE A 70 -23.98 -12.28 1.10
CA ILE A 70 -23.26 -13.53 1.38
C ILE A 70 -24.20 -14.59 1.96
N ALA A 71 -25.24 -14.20 2.70
CA ALA A 71 -26.24 -15.14 3.24
C ALA A 71 -27.15 -15.75 2.14
N ALA A 72 -27.44 -15.00 1.06
CA ALA A 72 -28.32 -15.47 0.00
C ALA A 72 -27.64 -16.46 -0.96
N LEU A 73 -26.32 -16.40 -1.11
CA LEU A 73 -25.55 -17.32 -1.96
C LEU A 73 -25.32 -18.70 -1.32
N CYS A 74 -25.56 -18.85 -0.01
CA CYS A 74 -25.43 -20.12 0.71
C CYS A 74 -26.77 -20.79 1.06
N ALA A 75 -27.90 -20.22 0.63
CA ALA A 75 -29.24 -20.77 0.92
C ALA A 75 -29.87 -21.53 -0.27
N SER A 76 -29.06 -21.91 -1.26
CA SER A 76 -29.47 -22.78 -2.36
C SER A 76 -29.01 -24.22 -2.15
N ASP A 77 -29.27 -24.77 -0.97
CA ASP A 77 -29.32 -26.22 -0.77
C ASP A 77 -30.69 -26.51 -0.15
N GLY A 78 -31.65 -26.81 -1.03
CA GLY A 78 -33.01 -27.13 -0.64
C GLY A 78 -33.07 -28.44 0.15
N PRO A 79 -34.08 -28.63 1.02
CA PRO A 79 -34.37 -29.95 1.55
C PRO A 79 -35.17 -30.75 0.51
N CYS A 80 -34.58 -31.82 0.00
CA CYS A 80 -35.27 -33.07 -0.35
C CYS A 80 -34.86 -34.10 0.71
N PRO A 81 -35.72 -35.02 1.19
CA PRO A 81 -37.08 -35.37 0.80
C PRO A 81 -38.17 -34.97 1.83
#